data_AF-A0A2D4U0D1-F1
#
_entry.id   AF-A0A2D4U0D1-F1
#
_cell.length_a   1.000
_cell.length_b   1.000
_cell.length_c   1.000
_cell.angle_alpha   90.00
_cell.angle_beta   90.00
_cell.angle_gamma   90.00
#
_symmetry.space_group_name_H-M   'P 1'
#
loop_
_entity.id
_entity.type
_entity.pdbx_description
1 polymer ?
#
loop_
_entity_poly.entity_id
_entity_poly.type
_entity_poly.pdbx_seq_one_letter_code
_entity_poly.pdbx_strand_id
1 'polypeptide(L)'
;MTLSNATSLQASFIASMVTDSTTLVFSFTADDGISQSSSNTTVQINPAGTGGGVTNTDNSGGSLSFGILLLAVWASWRRYGLASQCKHI
;
A
#
# COMPACT_ATOMS: atom_id res chain seq x y z
N MET A 1 5.71 -23.49 -19.04
CA MET A 1 4.38 -23.36 -18.39
C MET A 1 3.53 -24.56 -18.81
N THR A 2 2.81 -25.19 -17.88
CA THR A 2 1.99 -26.39 -18.16
C THR A 2 0.59 -26.22 -17.61
N LEU A 3 -0.43 -26.47 -18.44
CA LEU A 3 -1.84 -26.48 -18.04
C LEU A 3 -2.24 -27.88 -17.57
N SER A 4 -2.88 -27.96 -16.41
CA SER A 4 -3.52 -29.17 -15.89
C SER A 4 -5.00 -29.14 -16.27
N ASN A 5 -5.54 -30.28 -16.71
CA ASN A 5 -6.96 -30.43 -17.11
C ASN A 5 -7.38 -29.48 -18.25
N ALA A 6 -6.55 -29.31 -19.28
CA ALA A 6 -6.75 -28.34 -20.36
C ALA A 6 -8.04 -28.51 -21.17
N THR A 7 -8.60 -29.72 -21.21
CA THR A 7 -9.86 -30.04 -21.92
C THR A 7 -11.06 -30.13 -20.99
N SER A 8 -10.87 -29.88 -19.69
CA SER A 8 -11.95 -29.86 -18.71
C SER A 8 -12.48 -28.45 -18.56
N LEU A 9 -13.70 -28.33 -18.04
CA LEU A 9 -14.33 -27.03 -17.75
C LEU A 9 -13.50 -26.17 -16.77
N GLN A 10 -12.69 -26.82 -15.93
CA GLN A 10 -11.74 -26.16 -15.04
C GLN A 10 -10.33 -26.64 -15.36
N ALA A 11 -9.53 -25.74 -15.92
CA ALA A 11 -8.10 -25.90 -16.10
C ALA A 11 -7.34 -25.11 -15.03
N SER A 12 -6.16 -25.59 -14.64
CA SER A 12 -5.31 -24.91 -13.67
C SER A 12 -3.85 -24.87 -14.13
N PHE A 13 -3.10 -23.91 -13.61
CA PHE A 13 -1.66 -23.81 -13.85
C PHE A 13 -0.95 -23.29 -12.61
N ILE A 14 0.34 -23.58 -12.52
CA ILE A 14 1.21 -23.01 -11.49
C ILE A 14 2.02 -21.87 -12.14
N ALA A 15 1.88 -20.66 -11.59
CA ALA A 15 2.67 -19.52 -12.02
C ALA A 15 4.16 -19.77 -11.76
N SER A 16 4.99 -19.55 -12.77
CA SER A 16 6.45 -19.64 -12.62
C SER A 16 7.00 -18.38 -11.94
N MET A 17 8.16 -18.50 -11.29
CA MET A 17 8.87 -17.35 -10.76
C MET A 17 9.38 -16.50 -11.93
N VAL A 18 9.06 -15.19 -11.91
CA VAL A 18 9.47 -14.24 -12.94
C VAL A 18 10.31 -13.13 -12.31
N THR A 19 11.31 -12.63 -13.04
CA THR A 19 12.10 -11.45 -12.66
C THR A 19 11.41 -10.15 -13.04
N ASP A 20 10.59 -10.20 -14.10
CA ASP A 20 9.86 -9.07 -14.65
C ASP A 20 8.39 -9.45 -14.85
N SER A 21 7.49 -8.46 -14.79
CA SER A 21 6.06 -8.71 -14.97
C SER A 21 5.79 -9.33 -16.35
N THR A 22 5.05 -10.43 -16.35
CA THR A 22 4.80 -11.24 -17.55
C THR A 22 3.31 -11.48 -17.73
N THR A 23 2.79 -11.20 -18.92
CA THR A 23 1.37 -11.41 -19.26
C THR A 23 1.18 -12.73 -20.00
N LEU A 24 0.21 -13.51 -19.54
CA LEU A 24 -0.23 -14.76 -20.16
C LEU A 24 -1.67 -14.61 -20.66
N VAL A 25 -1.96 -15.19 -21.82
CA VAL A 25 -3.30 -15.20 -22.40
C VAL A 25 -3.73 -16.66 -22.61
N PHE A 26 -4.85 -17.03 -22.01
CA PHE A 26 -5.49 -18.33 -22.19
C PHE A 26 -6.69 -18.17 -23.11
N SER A 27 -6.76 -19.00 -24.15
CA SER A 27 -7.93 -19.10 -25.03
C SER A 27 -8.73 -20.35 -24.66
N PHE A 28 -10.01 -20.18 -24.37
CA PHE A 28 -10.96 -21.26 -24.18
C PHE A 28 -11.89 -21.31 -25.39
N THR A 29 -12.00 -22.47 -26.02
CA THR A 29 -12.89 -22.70 -27.16
C THR A 29 -13.88 -23.79 -26.78
N ALA A 30 -15.17 -23.47 -26.87
CA ALA A 30 -16.27 -24.43 -26.79
C ALA A 30 -16.72 -24.80 -28.21
N ASP A 31 -16.91 -26.09 -28.45
CA ASP A 31 -17.36 -26.68 -29.72
C ASP A 31 -18.50 -27.66 -29.41
N ASP A 32 -19.62 -27.53 -30.11
CA ASP A 32 -20.79 -28.43 -29.99
C ASP A 32 -20.99 -29.35 -31.20
N GLY A 33 -20.00 -29.41 -32.11
CA GLY A 33 -20.02 -30.13 -33.37
C GLY A 33 -20.70 -29.39 -34.53
N ILE A 34 -21.37 -28.26 -34.27
CA ILE A 34 -22.06 -27.44 -35.28
C ILE A 34 -21.46 -26.03 -35.32
N SER A 35 -21.14 -25.47 -34.16
CA SER A 35 -20.62 -24.12 -33.99
C SER A 35 -19.52 -24.08 -32.93
N GLN A 36 -18.66 -23.07 -33.05
CA GLN A 36 -17.60 -22.81 -32.09
C GLN A 36 -17.72 -21.40 -31.51
N SER A 37 -17.40 -21.28 -30.23
CA SER A 37 -17.27 -20.00 -29.55
C SER A 37 -15.99 -19.98 -28.73
N SER A 38 -15.30 -18.84 -28.72
CA SER A 38 -14.04 -18.70 -27.99
C SER A 38 -14.07 -17.49 -27.06
N SER A 39 -13.32 -17.59 -25.96
CA SER A 39 -13.13 -16.53 -25.00
C SER A 39 -11.69 -16.51 -24.49
N ASN A 40 -11.16 -15.31 -24.26
CA ASN A 40 -9.78 -15.12 -23.82
C ASN A 40 -9.75 -14.61 -22.39
N THR A 41 -8.86 -15.18 -21.58
CA THR A 41 -8.54 -14.72 -20.22
C THR A 41 -7.09 -14.29 -20.15
N THR A 42 -6.85 -13.08 -19.69
CA THR A 42 -5.50 -12.53 -19.50
C THR A 42 -5.11 -12.59 -18.03
N VAL A 43 -3.93 -13.13 -17.74
CA VAL A 43 -3.36 -13.22 -16.39
C VAL A 43 -1.99 -12.56 -16.38
N GLN A 44 -1.79 -11.61 -15.48
CA GLN A 44 -0.50 -10.97 -15.27
C GLN A 44 0.20 -11.60 -14.06
N ILE A 45 1.42 -12.10 -14.29
CA ILE A 45 2.30 -12.62 -13.24
C ILE A 45 3.31 -11.53 -12.91
N ASN A 46 3.31 -11.10 -11.65
CA ASN A 46 4.29 -10.14 -11.15
C ASN A 46 5.44 -10.88 -10.44
N PRO A 47 6.64 -10.28 -10.40
CA PRO A 47 7.75 -10.81 -9.60
C PRO A 47 7.34 -10.94 -8.14
N ALA A 48 7.84 -11.98 -7.47
CA ALA A 48 7.69 -12.08 -6.03
C ALA A 48 8.45 -10.90 -5.40
N GLY A 49 7.73 -10.03 -4.67
CA GLY A 49 8.36 -8.89 -4.02
C GLY A 49 9.45 -9.37 -3.07
N THR A 50 10.67 -8.84 -3.19
CA THR A 50 11.70 -8.99 -2.17
C THR A 50 11.12 -8.38 -0.90
N GLY A 51 10.75 -9.21 0.08
CA GLY A 51 9.97 -8.81 1.26
C GLY A 51 10.45 -7.48 1.84
N GLY A 52 9.71 -6.41 1.58
CA GLY A 52 9.91 -5.13 2.23
C GLY A 52 9.54 -5.31 3.68
N GLY A 53 10.54 -5.37 4.55
CA GLY A 53 10.32 -5.35 5.99
C GLY A 53 9.40 -4.18 6.33
N VAL A 54 8.37 -4.46 7.13
CA VAL A 54 7.57 -3.41 7.77
C VAL A 54 8.53 -2.65 8.68
N THR A 55 9.15 -1.59 8.19
CA THR A 55 9.77 -0.59 9.06
C THR A 55 8.64 0.26 9.59
N ASN A 56 8.11 -0.14 10.76
CA ASN A 56 7.33 0.77 11.60
C ASN A 56 8.29 1.89 12.06
N THR A 57 8.50 2.88 11.21
CA THR A 57 9.12 4.14 11.63
C THR A 57 8.00 4.95 12.26
N ASP A 58 7.71 4.63 13.52
CA ASP A 58 6.81 5.42 14.37
C ASP A 58 7.52 6.74 14.72
N ASN A 59 7.55 7.67 13.78
CA ASN A 59 8.11 9.01 14.01
C ASN A 59 7.01 9.93 14.59
N SER A 60 6.78 9.83 15.88
CA SER A 60 5.99 10.81 16.64
C SER A 60 6.86 11.98 17.09
N GLY A 61 7.43 12.69 16.11
CA GLY A 61 8.17 13.94 16.32
C GLY A 61 7.26 15.16 16.15
N GLY A 62 6.59 15.58 17.22
CA GLY A 62 5.74 16.77 17.22
C GLY A 62 6.57 18.05 17.06
N SER A 63 6.55 18.67 15.88
CA SER A 63 7.18 19.96 15.63
C SER A 63 6.34 21.09 16.25
N LEU A 64 6.84 21.72 17.31
CA LEU A 64 6.30 23.00 17.78
C LEU A 64 6.70 24.07 16.75
N SER A 65 5.73 24.58 15.99
CA SER A 65 5.98 25.67 15.05
C SER A 65 6.40 26.94 15.80
N PHE A 66 7.27 27.76 15.19
CA PHE A 66 7.72 29.03 15.79
C PHE A 66 6.56 29.94 16.24
N GLY A 67 5.36 29.78 15.66
CA GLY A 67 4.14 30.45 16.10
C GLY A 67 3.70 30.10 17.52
N ILE A 68 3.82 28.84 17.94
CA ILE A 68 3.49 28.41 19.31
C ILE A 68 4.53 28.92 20.31
N LEU A 69 5.81 28.90 19.93
CA LEU A 69 6.89 29.48 20.75
C LEU A 69 6.69 30.98 20.96
N LEU A 70 6.35 31.73 19.92
CA LEU A 70 6.09 33.17 20.03
C LEU A 70 4.82 33.46 20.85
N LEU A 71 3.76 32.66 20.69
CA LEU A 71 2.54 32.80 21.49
C LEU A 71 2.80 32.50 22.97
N ALA A 72 3.62 31.49 23.28
CA ALA A 72 4.00 31.16 24.65
C ALA A 72 4.82 32.28 25.30
N VAL A 73 5.79 32.86 24.59
CA VAL A 73 6.57 34.01 25.09
C VAL A 73 5.68 35.22 25.34
N TRP A 74 4.73 35.50 24.44
CA TRP A 74 3.79 36.61 24.61
C TRP A 74 2.82 36.38 25.78
N ALA A 75 2.33 35.15 25.96
CA ALA A 75 1.46 34.78 27.08
C ALA A 75 2.18 34.81 28.43
N SER A 76 3.46 34.41 28.47
CA SER A 76 4.35 34.52 29.62
C SER A 76 4.45 35.97 30.09
N TRP A 77 4.72 36.92 29.19
CA TRP A 77 4.79 38.34 29.55
C TRP A 77 3.48 38.89 30.13
N ARG A 78 2.31 38.44 29.63
CA ARG A 78 1.02 38.84 30.22
C ARG A 78 0.76 38.28 31.62
N ARG A 79 1.36 37.15 31.99
CA ARG A 79 1.15 36.53 33.32
C ARG A 79 2.20 36.95 34.35
N TYR A 80 3.42 37.29 33.93
CA TYR A 80 4.45 37.80 34.84
C TYR A 80 4.22 39.25 35.31
N GLY A 81 3.32 40.00 34.66
CA GLY A 81 2.92 41.35 35.09
C GLY A 81 2.00 41.42 36.32
N LEU A 82 1.42 40.29 36.77
CA LEU A 82 0.50 40.26 37.94
C LEU A 82 1.08 39.56 39.17
N ALA A 83 2.31 39.01 39.11
CA ALA A 83 2.89 38.22 40.21
C ALA A 83 4.04 38.90 40.97
N SER A 84 4.33 40.18 40.72
CA SER A 84 5.41 40.92 41.42
C SER A 84 4.93 41.83 42.55
N GLN A 85 3.66 41.77 42.94
CA GLN A 85 3.12 42.53 44.09
C GLN A 85 2.32 41.59 44.99
N CYS A 86 3.00 40.67 45.67
CA CYS A 86 2.51 40.03 46.92
C CYS A 86 3.60 39.15 47.56
N LYS A 87 4.76 39.72 47.90
CA LYS A 87 5.58 39.23 49.05
C LYS A 87 6.74 40.17 49.40
N HIS A 88 6.54 41.07 50.36
CA HIS A 88 7.54 41.35 51.40
C HIS A 88 6.86 42.11 52.56
N ILE A 89 7.02 41.54 53.76
CA ILE A 89 7.09 42.16 55.09
C ILE A 89 7.21 43.69 55.11
#